data_AF-A0A0H5PB60-F1
#
_entry.id   AF-A0A0H5PB60-F1
#
_cell.length_a   1.000
_cell.length_b   1.000
_cell.length_c   1.000
_cell.angle_alpha   90.00
_cell.angle_beta   90.00
_cell.angle_gamma   90.00
#
_symmetry.space_group_name_H-M   'P 1'
#
loop_
_entity.id
_entity.type
_entity.pdbx_description
1 polymer ?
#
loop_
_entity_poly.entity_id
_entity_poly.type
_entity_poly.pdbx_seq_one_letter_code
_entity_poly.pdbx_strand_id
1 'polypeptide(L)'
;MWFSVVLLAVTAFARLSIWRPPPHRRPPNLGASRSLTIATFLLAAGFAAQAHPFDTWIDTTLGNPVGADHVSDLAHTLTIMAACGLLGLIPLRDPRREQWRSPWGVLVVVLMAVAVVASRLGAVAITANESYQNSLAVVVVASCVLIVVSTVRRLRGARLLAAMTFAALAALGSAGLTVYTLIAAPTFMQDHYDQMLTVTSVPVAVGVSAAGLYGLWLGWRRS
;
A
#
# COMPACT_ATOMS: atom_id res chain seq x y z
N MET A 1 7.52 -3.59 -13.79
CA MET A 1 6.83 -4.18 -12.61
C MET A 1 7.68 -5.05 -11.68
N TRP A 2 8.35 -6.11 -12.16
CA TRP A 2 8.97 -7.13 -11.30
C TRP A 2 10.05 -6.60 -10.35
N PHE A 3 10.81 -5.59 -10.77
CA PHE A 3 11.78 -4.92 -9.89
C PHE A 3 11.12 -4.39 -8.61
N SER A 4 9.96 -3.74 -8.73
CA SER A 4 9.17 -3.19 -7.62
C SER A 4 8.64 -4.29 -6.69
N VAL A 5 8.13 -5.38 -7.28
CA VAL A 5 7.66 -6.57 -6.55
C VAL A 5 8.79 -7.16 -5.71
N VAL A 6 9.94 -7.41 -6.34
CA VAL A 6 11.14 -7.96 -5.69
C VAL A 6 11.63 -7.02 -4.60
N LEU A 7 11.71 -5.72 -4.89
CA LEU A 7 12.17 -4.72 -3.93
C LEU A 7 11.28 -4.68 -2.69
N LEU A 8 9.96 -4.65 -2.84
CA LEU A 8 9.03 -4.67 -1.71
C LEU A 8 9.09 -5.99 -0.94
N ALA A 9 9.15 -7.12 -1.64
CA ALA A 9 9.29 -8.44 -1.03
C ALA A 9 10.59 -8.53 -0.22
N VAL A 10 11.73 -8.17 -0.79
CA VAL A 10 13.03 -8.12 -0.11
C VAL A 10 12.97 -7.21 1.11
N THR A 11 12.35 -6.03 0.99
CA THR A 11 12.19 -5.11 2.13
C THR A 11 11.35 -5.74 3.25
N ALA A 12 10.27 -6.45 2.89
CA ALA A 12 9.41 -7.13 3.84
C ALA A 12 10.12 -8.33 4.50
N PHE A 13 10.86 -9.13 3.74
CA PHE A 13 11.68 -10.24 4.23
C PHE A 13 12.82 -9.77 5.12
N ALA A 14 13.55 -8.72 4.72
CA ALA A 14 14.56 -8.08 5.55
C ALA A 14 13.92 -7.66 6.88
N ARG A 15 12.75 -7.01 6.85
CA ARG A 15 12.01 -6.66 8.07
C ARG A 15 11.54 -7.87 8.86
N LEU A 16 11.21 -9.01 8.27
CA LEU A 16 10.92 -10.24 9.05
C LEU A 16 12.18 -10.81 9.72
N SER A 17 13.34 -10.78 9.06
CA SER A 17 14.60 -11.30 9.60
C SER A 17 15.09 -10.51 10.82
N ILE A 18 14.82 -9.20 10.84
CA ILE A 18 15.09 -8.29 11.96
C ILE A 18 14.17 -8.56 13.18
N TRP A 19 13.11 -9.36 13.03
CA TRP A 19 11.97 -9.47 13.96
C TRP A 19 11.91 -10.76 14.78
N ARG A 20 13.05 -11.42 15.01
CA ARG A 20 13.18 -12.44 16.06
C ARG A 20 13.80 -11.86 17.35
N PRO A 21 13.14 -10.94 18.09
CA PRO A 21 13.63 -10.60 19.42
C PRO A 21 13.28 -11.73 20.40
N PRO A 22 14.15 -12.03 21.38
CA PRO A 22 13.83 -12.98 22.45
C PRO A 22 12.58 -12.53 23.23
N PRO A 23 11.77 -13.47 23.74
CA PRO A 23 10.44 -13.23 24.29
C PRO A 23 10.37 -12.18 25.41
N HIS A 24 11.47 -11.86 26.08
CA HIS A 24 11.53 -10.95 27.22
C HIS A 24 11.78 -9.47 26.85
N ARG A 25 12.02 -9.14 25.57
CA ARG A 25 12.21 -7.76 25.08
C ARG A 25 11.27 -7.44 23.93
N ARG A 26 9.97 -7.67 24.12
CA ARG A 26 8.94 -7.30 23.15
C ARG A 26 8.69 -5.78 23.21
N PRO A 27 9.11 -4.96 22.23
CA PRO A 27 8.84 -3.53 22.30
C PRO A 27 7.34 -3.24 22.15
N PRO A 28 6.82 -2.16 22.77
CA PRO A 28 5.39 -1.79 22.74
C PRO A 28 4.84 -1.50 21.33
N ASN A 29 5.71 -1.34 20.33
CA ASN A 29 5.33 -1.04 18.93
C ASN A 29 5.31 -2.27 17.99
N LEU A 30 5.36 -3.50 18.52
CA LEU A 30 5.37 -4.73 17.70
C LEU A 30 4.20 -4.83 16.73
N GLY A 31 3.00 -4.45 17.19
CA GLY A 31 1.80 -4.54 16.35
C GLY A 31 1.83 -3.59 15.16
N ALA A 32 2.36 -2.37 15.31
CA ALA A 32 2.42 -1.37 14.24
C ALA A 32 3.39 -1.82 13.13
N SER A 33 4.53 -2.38 13.52
CA SER A 33 5.49 -2.90 12.56
C SER A 33 5.01 -4.17 11.86
N ARG A 34 4.32 -5.08 12.56
CA ARG A 34 3.67 -6.25 11.93
C ARG A 34 2.67 -5.80 10.87
N SER A 35 1.81 -4.83 11.18
CA SER A 35 0.89 -4.24 10.19
C SER A 35 1.63 -3.62 9.01
N LEU A 36 2.73 -2.89 9.25
CA LEU A 36 3.54 -2.33 8.18
C LEU A 36 4.16 -3.42 7.30
N THR A 37 4.66 -4.52 7.88
CA THR A 37 5.24 -5.64 7.11
C THR A 37 4.19 -6.37 6.27
N ILE A 38 3.02 -6.65 6.86
CA ILE A 38 1.89 -7.25 6.12
C ILE A 38 1.46 -6.33 4.99
N ALA A 39 1.35 -5.02 5.24
CA ALA A 39 1.03 -4.04 4.21
C ALA A 39 2.08 -4.02 3.09
N THR A 40 3.38 -4.12 3.40
CA THR A 40 4.44 -4.20 2.38
C THR A 40 4.30 -5.46 1.52
N PHE A 41 3.97 -6.61 2.12
CA PHE A 41 3.70 -7.84 1.38
C PHE A 41 2.46 -7.72 0.49
N LEU A 42 1.39 -7.10 0.99
CA LEU A 42 0.17 -6.88 0.22
C LEU A 42 0.40 -5.93 -0.97
N LEU A 43 1.22 -4.88 -0.80
CA LEU A 43 1.63 -4.03 -1.91
C LEU A 43 2.44 -4.83 -2.96
N ALA A 44 3.39 -5.66 -2.51
CA ALA A 44 4.15 -6.52 -3.41
C ALA A 44 3.24 -7.51 -4.16
N ALA A 45 2.28 -8.10 -3.47
CA ALA A 45 1.31 -9.04 -4.05
C ALA A 45 0.38 -8.34 -5.05
N GLY A 46 -0.09 -7.12 -4.75
CA GLY A 46 -0.89 -6.34 -5.69
C GLY A 46 -0.12 -5.99 -6.95
N PHE A 47 1.15 -5.57 -6.83
CA PHE A 47 1.98 -5.36 -8.01
C PHE A 47 2.36 -6.65 -8.73
N ALA A 48 2.42 -7.79 -8.04
CA ALA A 48 2.61 -9.07 -8.72
C ALA A 48 1.36 -9.46 -9.51
N ALA A 49 0.16 -9.19 -8.98
CA ALA A 49 -1.10 -9.58 -9.59
C ALA A 49 -1.33 -8.98 -10.99
N GLN A 50 -0.76 -7.81 -11.27
CA GLN A 50 -0.83 -7.14 -12.58
C GLN A 50 0.47 -7.26 -13.40
N ALA A 51 1.48 -7.99 -12.92
CA ALA A 51 2.75 -8.12 -13.61
C ALA A 51 2.71 -9.28 -14.60
N HIS A 52 2.98 -9.00 -15.88
CA HIS A 52 3.10 -10.07 -16.88
C HIS A 52 4.26 -11.02 -16.56
N PRO A 53 4.08 -12.37 -16.66
CA PRO A 53 2.90 -13.10 -17.16
C PRO A 53 1.87 -13.50 -16.08
N PHE A 54 2.02 -13.02 -14.85
CA PHE A 54 1.24 -13.47 -13.70
C PHE A 54 -0.22 -12.98 -13.75
N ASP A 55 -0.46 -11.81 -14.34
CA ASP A 55 -1.80 -11.30 -14.67
C ASP A 55 -2.59 -12.29 -15.54
N THR A 56 -1.98 -12.73 -16.64
CA THR A 56 -2.54 -13.68 -17.61
C THR A 56 -2.78 -15.02 -16.94
N TRP A 57 -1.85 -15.46 -16.08
CA TRP A 57 -2.03 -16.68 -15.29
C TRP A 57 -3.22 -16.58 -14.32
N ILE A 58 -3.38 -15.45 -13.63
CA ILE A 58 -4.52 -15.20 -12.73
C ILE A 58 -5.83 -15.22 -13.52
N ASP A 59 -5.91 -14.47 -14.62
CA ASP A 59 -7.14 -14.34 -15.41
C ASP A 59 -7.54 -15.68 -16.04
N THR A 60 -6.57 -16.44 -16.55
CA THR A 60 -6.84 -17.77 -17.10
C THR A 60 -7.20 -18.81 -16.05
N THR A 61 -6.60 -18.76 -14.86
CA THR A 61 -6.82 -19.79 -13.81
C THR A 61 -8.06 -19.49 -12.96
N LEU A 62 -8.27 -18.23 -12.61
CA LEU A 62 -9.33 -17.78 -11.70
C LEU A 62 -10.50 -17.10 -12.41
N GLY A 63 -10.32 -16.61 -13.64
CA GLY A 63 -11.35 -15.94 -14.44
C GLY A 63 -12.28 -16.90 -15.17
N ASN A 64 -11.74 -17.97 -15.75
CA ASN A 64 -12.52 -19.02 -16.45
C ASN A 64 -13.69 -19.62 -15.65
N PRO A 65 -13.58 -19.91 -14.33
CA PRO A 65 -14.69 -20.43 -13.54
C PRO A 65 -15.83 -19.44 -13.30
N VAL A 66 -15.57 -18.13 -13.42
CA VAL A 66 -16.48 -17.05 -13.02
C VAL A 66 -16.91 -16.18 -14.21
N GLY A 67 -16.40 -16.46 -15.42
CA GLY A 67 -16.65 -15.68 -16.63
C GLY A 67 -16.08 -14.25 -16.53
N ALA A 68 -14.93 -14.11 -15.88
CA ALA A 68 -14.32 -12.82 -15.56
C ALA A 68 -12.92 -12.71 -16.21
N ASP A 69 -12.73 -11.74 -17.10
CA ASP A 69 -11.49 -11.62 -17.89
C ASP A 69 -10.41 -10.73 -17.24
N HIS A 70 -10.73 -10.09 -16.10
CA HIS A 70 -9.90 -9.10 -15.42
C HIS A 70 -9.88 -9.33 -13.90
N VAL A 71 -9.73 -10.59 -13.48
CA VAL A 71 -9.60 -10.98 -12.06
C VAL A 71 -8.29 -10.47 -11.46
N SER A 72 -7.23 -10.37 -12.27
CA SER A 72 -5.93 -9.78 -11.95
C SER A 72 -6.06 -8.33 -11.47
N ASP A 73 -6.87 -7.51 -12.16
CA ASP A 73 -7.19 -6.14 -11.77
C ASP A 73 -7.92 -6.08 -10.41
N LEU A 74 -8.85 -7.00 -10.17
CA LEU A 74 -9.58 -7.10 -8.90
C LEU A 74 -8.67 -7.51 -7.76
N ALA A 75 -7.82 -8.52 -7.98
CA ALA A 75 -6.82 -8.94 -7.02
C ALA A 75 -5.84 -7.81 -6.68
N HIS A 76 -5.36 -7.08 -7.69
CA HIS A 76 -4.53 -5.89 -7.51
C HIS A 76 -5.24 -4.85 -6.64
N THR A 77 -6.44 -4.45 -7.03
CA THR A 77 -7.18 -3.39 -6.34
C THR A 77 -7.44 -3.74 -4.86
N LEU A 78 -7.92 -4.96 -4.59
CA LEU A 78 -8.24 -5.38 -3.23
C LEU A 78 -7.00 -5.50 -2.34
N THR A 79 -5.88 -5.99 -2.88
CA THR A 79 -4.63 -6.10 -2.12
C THR A 79 -4.01 -4.73 -1.82
N ILE A 80 -4.05 -3.79 -2.77
CA ILE A 80 -3.62 -2.40 -2.54
C ILE A 80 -4.52 -1.73 -1.49
N MET A 81 -5.85 -1.84 -1.62
CA MET A 81 -6.79 -1.26 -0.64
C MET A 81 -6.60 -1.85 0.76
N ALA A 82 -6.40 -3.16 0.88
CA ALA A 82 -6.11 -3.81 2.15
C ALA A 82 -4.78 -3.33 2.76
N ALA A 83 -3.74 -3.18 1.94
CA ALA A 83 -2.46 -2.61 2.39
C ALA A 83 -2.64 -1.19 2.93
N CYS A 84 -3.32 -0.33 2.17
CA CYS A 84 -3.67 1.03 2.55
C CYS A 84 -4.48 1.08 3.85
N GLY A 85 -5.48 0.21 4.00
CA GLY A 85 -6.25 0.05 5.22
C GLY A 85 -5.39 -0.28 6.44
N LEU A 86 -4.46 -1.23 6.31
CA LEU A 86 -3.51 -1.57 7.38
C LEU A 86 -2.56 -0.42 7.71
N LEU A 87 -2.07 0.31 6.70
CA LEU A 87 -1.21 1.47 6.88
C LEU A 87 -1.93 2.60 7.62
N GLY A 88 -3.20 2.88 7.27
CA GLY A 88 -4.03 3.88 7.95
C GLY A 88 -4.34 3.52 9.41
N LEU A 89 -4.39 2.23 9.75
CA LEU A 89 -4.57 1.78 11.13
C LEU A 89 -3.34 2.04 12.01
N ILE A 90 -2.13 2.13 11.46
CA ILE A 90 -0.90 2.36 12.23
C ILE A 90 -0.98 3.67 13.05
N PRO A 91 -1.25 4.85 12.45
CA PRO A 91 -1.36 6.09 13.21
C PRO A 91 -2.61 6.18 14.09
N LEU A 92 -3.63 5.36 13.82
CA LEU A 92 -4.86 5.31 14.61
C LEU A 92 -4.76 4.41 15.85
N ARG A 93 -3.65 3.70 16.05
CA ARG A 93 -3.35 2.96 17.30
C ARG A 93 -3.05 3.87 18.49
N ASP A 94 -2.94 5.18 18.27
CA ASP A 94 -2.89 6.16 19.35
C ASP A 94 -4.21 6.11 20.15
N PRO A 95 -4.18 5.98 21.49
CA PRO A 95 -5.39 6.07 22.32
C PRO A 95 -6.21 7.33 22.04
N ARG A 96 -5.55 8.46 21.71
CA ARG A 96 -6.23 9.72 21.37
C ARG A 96 -7.02 9.68 20.05
N ARG A 97 -6.83 8.64 19.24
CA ARG A 97 -7.44 8.48 17.91
C ARG A 97 -8.17 7.15 17.76
N GLU A 98 -8.34 6.41 18.86
CA GLU A 98 -8.98 5.10 18.86
C GLU A 98 -10.40 5.15 18.29
N GLN A 99 -11.14 6.23 18.55
CA GLN A 99 -12.49 6.45 18.02
C GLN A 99 -12.55 6.42 16.47
N TRP A 100 -11.45 6.71 15.79
CA TRP A 100 -11.39 6.73 14.32
C TRP A 100 -11.02 5.38 13.71
N ARG A 101 -10.62 4.39 14.52
CA ARG A 101 -10.22 3.05 14.03
C ARG A 101 -11.37 2.31 13.38
N SER A 102 -12.54 2.31 14.01
CA SER A 102 -13.74 1.64 13.48
C SER A 102 -14.26 2.35 12.21
N PRO A 103 -14.48 3.68 12.20
CA PRO A 103 -14.86 4.41 10.99
C PRO A 103 -13.91 4.17 9.82
N TRP A 104 -12.59 4.15 10.08
CA TRP A 104 -11.58 3.85 9.06
C TRP A 104 -11.74 2.43 8.50
N GLY A 105 -11.88 1.43 9.37
CA GLY A 105 -12.09 0.05 8.94
C GLY A 105 -13.36 -0.12 8.11
N VAL A 106 -14.47 0.50 8.54
CA VAL A 106 -15.74 0.49 7.81
C VAL A 106 -15.59 1.15 6.44
N LEU A 107 -14.97 2.33 6.36
CA LEU A 107 -14.73 3.02 5.09
C LEU A 107 -13.98 2.13 4.09
N VAL A 108 -12.88 1.50 4.52
CA VAL A 108 -12.07 0.64 3.66
C VAL A 108 -12.88 -0.58 3.19
N VAL A 109 -13.59 -1.25 4.09
CA VAL A 109 -14.40 -2.43 3.76
C VAL A 109 -15.52 -2.08 2.79
N VAL A 110 -16.23 -0.97 3.01
CA VAL A 110 -17.30 -0.50 2.13
C VAL A 110 -16.75 -0.19 0.74
N LEU A 111 -15.62 0.51 0.65
CA LEU A 111 -15.02 0.82 -0.66
C LEU A 111 -14.48 -0.42 -1.36
N MET A 112 -13.93 -1.41 -0.63
CA MET A 112 -13.57 -2.71 -1.22
C MET A 112 -14.81 -3.43 -1.78
N ALA A 113 -15.93 -3.41 -1.05
CA ALA A 113 -17.18 -3.98 -1.57
C ALA A 113 -17.68 -3.24 -2.82
N VAL A 114 -17.59 -1.91 -2.85
CA VAL A 114 -17.89 -1.10 -4.04
C VAL A 114 -16.99 -1.50 -5.21
N ALA A 115 -15.69 -1.70 -5.00
CA ALA A 115 -14.75 -2.16 -6.04
C ALA A 115 -15.12 -3.54 -6.59
N VAL A 116 -15.52 -4.49 -5.73
CA VAL A 116 -16.00 -5.82 -6.13
C VAL A 116 -17.27 -5.73 -6.98
N VAL A 117 -18.23 -4.89 -6.58
CA VAL A 117 -19.48 -4.71 -7.33
C VAL A 117 -19.23 -3.99 -8.66
N ALA A 118 -18.42 -2.93 -8.65
CA ALA A 118 -18.12 -2.13 -9.84
C ALA A 118 -17.32 -2.92 -10.89
N SER A 119 -16.41 -3.78 -10.45
CA SER A 119 -15.67 -4.72 -11.32
C SER A 119 -16.52 -5.88 -11.83
N ARG A 120 -17.76 -6.04 -11.35
CA ARG A 120 -18.61 -7.22 -11.59
C ARG A 120 -17.86 -8.52 -11.34
N LEU A 121 -17.21 -8.63 -10.17
CA LEU A 121 -16.38 -9.78 -9.79
C LEU A 121 -15.19 -10.02 -10.75
N GLY A 122 -14.66 -8.96 -11.36
CA GLY A 122 -13.51 -9.04 -12.28
C GLY A 122 -13.89 -9.20 -13.75
N ALA A 123 -15.17 -9.08 -14.13
CA ALA A 123 -15.57 -9.06 -15.54
C ALA A 123 -15.29 -7.72 -16.24
N VAL A 124 -15.03 -6.65 -15.47
CA VAL A 124 -14.77 -5.31 -16.01
C VAL A 124 -13.37 -4.86 -15.61
N ALA A 125 -12.56 -4.48 -16.59
CA ALA A 125 -11.24 -3.90 -16.38
C ALA A 125 -11.31 -2.62 -15.55
N ILE A 126 -10.27 -2.33 -14.78
CA ILE A 126 -10.22 -1.12 -13.94
C ILE A 126 -10.34 0.17 -14.77
N THR A 127 -9.74 0.18 -15.96
CA THR A 127 -9.77 1.33 -16.89
C THR A 127 -11.15 1.61 -17.47
N ALA A 128 -12.05 0.62 -17.48
CA ALA A 128 -13.37 0.71 -18.11
C ALA A 128 -14.48 1.18 -17.15
N ASN A 129 -14.21 1.34 -15.85
CA ASN A 129 -15.23 1.73 -14.87
C ASN A 129 -14.74 2.81 -13.89
N GLU A 130 -15.31 4.01 -13.98
CA GLU A 130 -14.97 5.14 -13.10
C GLU A 130 -15.24 4.87 -11.62
N SER A 131 -16.34 4.20 -11.27
CA SER A 131 -16.65 3.87 -9.87
C SER A 131 -15.60 2.95 -9.27
N TYR A 132 -15.08 2.04 -10.08
CA TYR A 132 -14.01 1.13 -9.69
C TYR A 132 -12.71 1.91 -9.43
N GLN A 133 -12.29 2.78 -10.35
CA GLN A 133 -11.11 3.65 -10.19
C GLN A 133 -11.24 4.59 -8.99
N ASN A 134 -12.39 5.24 -8.84
CA ASN A 134 -12.65 6.20 -7.78
C ASN A 134 -12.61 5.52 -6.41
N SER A 135 -13.12 4.30 -6.27
CA SER A 135 -13.08 3.56 -5.00
C SER A 135 -11.63 3.27 -4.54
N LEU A 136 -10.77 2.82 -5.47
CA LEU A 136 -9.35 2.62 -5.23
C LEU A 136 -8.66 3.95 -4.87
N ALA A 137 -8.89 4.98 -5.69
CA ALA A 137 -8.30 6.32 -5.49
C ALA A 137 -8.65 6.91 -4.12
N VAL A 138 -9.91 6.83 -3.69
CA VAL A 138 -10.36 7.35 -2.39
C VAL A 138 -9.64 6.65 -1.24
N VAL A 139 -9.53 5.32 -1.25
CA VAL A 139 -8.83 4.58 -0.18
C VAL A 139 -7.35 4.97 -0.11
N VAL A 140 -6.70 5.04 -1.27
CA VAL A 140 -5.28 5.39 -1.36
C VAL A 140 -5.04 6.81 -0.86
N VAL A 141 -5.78 7.80 -1.37
CA VAL A 141 -5.65 9.21 -1.00
C VAL A 141 -5.98 9.41 0.49
N ALA A 142 -7.08 8.83 0.99
CA ALA A 142 -7.45 8.95 2.39
C ALA A 142 -6.40 8.35 3.33
N SER A 143 -5.82 7.19 2.97
CA SER A 143 -4.73 6.56 3.74
C SER A 143 -3.52 7.47 3.82
N CYS A 144 -3.14 8.02 2.67
CA CYS A 144 -2.02 8.93 2.56
C CYS A 144 -2.21 10.22 3.37
N VAL A 145 -3.36 10.87 3.27
CA VAL A 145 -3.72 12.07 4.05
C VAL A 145 -3.67 11.75 5.54
N LEU A 146 -4.28 10.64 5.96
CA LEU A 146 -4.29 10.19 7.35
C LEU A 146 -2.86 10.01 7.88
N ILE A 147 -1.99 9.34 7.11
CA ILE A 147 -0.58 9.13 7.48
C ILE A 147 0.16 10.47 7.59
N VAL A 148 0.02 11.40 6.65
CA VAL A 148 0.71 12.70 6.73
C VAL A 148 0.22 13.54 7.90
N VAL A 149 -1.09 13.74 8.04
CA VAL A 149 -1.65 14.53 9.14
C VAL A 149 -1.26 13.94 10.49
N SER A 150 -1.22 12.62 10.58
CA SER A 150 -0.86 11.91 11.80
C SER A 150 0.62 12.03 12.18
N THR A 151 1.52 12.02 11.19
CA THR A 151 2.98 12.04 11.39
C THR A 151 3.49 13.46 11.62
N VAL A 152 3.00 14.45 10.85
CA VAL A 152 3.36 15.87 11.01
C VAL A 152 3.13 16.37 12.44
N ARG A 153 2.02 15.98 13.08
CA ARG A 153 1.70 16.40 14.45
C ARG A 153 2.57 15.75 15.54
N ARG A 154 3.23 14.62 15.25
CA ARG A 154 4.01 13.83 16.23
C ARG A 154 5.50 14.14 16.20
N LEU A 155 5.97 14.88 15.21
CA LEU A 155 7.39 15.10 14.99
C LEU A 155 7.75 16.54 15.42
N ARG A 156 8.26 16.69 16.65
CA ARG A 156 8.85 17.95 17.15
C ARG A 156 10.38 18.02 16.95
N GLY A 157 10.97 17.13 16.13
CA GLY A 157 12.42 17.07 15.88
C GLY A 157 12.78 16.91 14.40
N ALA A 158 13.64 17.80 13.89
CA ALA A 158 13.83 18.10 12.47
C ALA A 158 14.32 16.93 11.58
N ARG A 159 15.17 16.02 12.08
CA ARG A 159 15.83 15.00 11.24
C ARG A 159 14.96 13.77 10.96
N LEU A 160 14.15 13.36 11.95
CA LEU A 160 13.19 12.25 11.83
C LEU A 160 11.95 12.69 11.02
N LEU A 161 11.62 13.98 11.12
CA LEU A 161 10.60 14.67 10.34
C LEU A 161 10.94 14.62 8.85
N ALA A 162 12.14 15.01 8.45
CA ALA A 162 12.52 15.02 7.04
C ALA A 162 12.38 13.62 6.39
N ALA A 163 12.93 12.56 6.98
CA ALA A 163 12.95 11.24 6.34
C ALA A 163 11.57 10.56 6.22
N MET A 164 10.76 10.57 7.29
CA MET A 164 9.42 9.95 7.25
C MET A 164 8.41 10.79 6.48
N THR A 165 8.53 12.12 6.52
CA THR A 165 7.67 13.00 5.73
C THR A 165 8.06 12.92 4.26
N PHE A 166 9.35 12.81 3.92
CA PHE A 166 9.79 12.56 2.54
C PHE A 166 9.30 11.20 2.03
N ALA A 167 9.37 10.14 2.85
CA ALA A 167 8.80 8.83 2.51
C ALA A 167 7.29 8.89 2.28
N ALA A 168 6.55 9.57 3.18
CA ALA A 168 5.10 9.71 3.08
C ALA A 168 4.67 10.62 1.93
N LEU A 169 5.40 11.71 1.68
CA LEU A 169 5.18 12.63 0.56
C LEU A 169 5.56 12.00 -0.77
N ALA A 170 6.62 11.19 -0.82
CA ALA A 170 6.99 10.47 -2.03
C ALA A 170 5.99 9.35 -2.32
N ALA A 171 5.47 8.66 -1.30
CA ALA A 171 4.36 7.73 -1.45
C ALA A 171 3.06 8.43 -1.90
N LEU A 172 2.77 9.62 -1.38
CA LEU A 172 1.65 10.47 -1.80
C LEU A 172 1.78 10.97 -3.23
N GLY A 173 2.95 11.49 -3.59
CA GLY A 173 3.24 11.96 -4.93
C GLY A 173 3.17 10.82 -5.93
N SER A 174 3.70 9.65 -5.56
CA SER A 174 3.61 8.42 -6.32
C SER A 174 2.17 7.95 -6.53
N ALA A 175 1.41 7.79 -5.45
CA ALA A 175 0.02 7.37 -5.49
C ALA A 175 -0.87 8.38 -6.22
N GLY A 176 -0.70 9.67 -5.92
CA GLY A 176 -1.41 10.76 -6.55
C GLY A 176 -1.09 10.90 -8.03
N LEU A 177 0.18 10.73 -8.42
CA LEU A 177 0.58 10.71 -9.83
C LEU A 177 -0.05 9.52 -10.55
N THR A 178 -0.03 8.32 -9.94
CA THR A 178 -0.65 7.11 -10.51
C THR A 178 -2.15 7.33 -10.73
N VAL A 179 -2.88 7.79 -9.70
CA VAL A 179 -4.32 8.09 -9.77
C VAL A 179 -4.61 9.20 -10.77
N TYR A 180 -3.84 10.29 -10.76
CA TYR A 180 -4.00 11.40 -11.69
C TYR A 180 -3.82 10.93 -13.13
N THR A 181 -2.78 10.16 -13.43
CA THR A 181 -2.57 9.64 -14.79
C THR A 181 -3.61 8.62 -15.20
N LEU A 182 -4.18 7.86 -14.25
CA LEU A 182 -5.26 6.92 -14.52
C LEU A 182 -6.56 7.63 -14.90
N ILE A 183 -6.85 8.79 -14.28
CA ILE A 183 -8.05 9.59 -14.53
C ILE A 183 -7.87 10.55 -15.72
N ALA A 184 -6.75 11.27 -15.78
CA ALA A 184 -6.56 12.41 -16.70
C ALA A 184 -5.80 12.04 -17.98
N ALA A 185 -5.08 10.92 -18.02
CA ALA A 185 -4.28 10.50 -19.17
C ALA A 185 -4.27 8.97 -19.35
N PRO A 186 -5.45 8.33 -19.51
CA PRO A 186 -5.58 6.88 -19.47
C PRO A 186 -4.76 6.15 -20.57
N THR A 187 -4.65 6.74 -21.76
CA THR A 187 -3.84 6.19 -22.86
C THR A 187 -2.35 6.24 -22.56
N PHE A 188 -1.85 7.36 -22.03
CA PHE A 188 -0.45 7.47 -21.56
C PHE A 188 -0.15 6.42 -20.48
N MET A 189 -1.10 6.22 -19.58
CA MET A 189 -1.00 5.24 -18.52
C MET A 189 -0.95 3.81 -19.04
N GLN A 190 -1.74 3.47 -20.05
CA GLN A 190 -1.68 2.15 -20.69
C GLN A 190 -0.31 1.89 -21.33
N ASP A 191 0.24 2.88 -22.03
CA ASP A 191 1.52 2.74 -22.75
C ASP A 191 2.75 2.74 -21.82
N HIS A 192 2.67 3.45 -20.69
CA HIS A 192 3.80 3.68 -19.79
C HIS A 192 3.57 3.11 -18.38
N TYR A 193 2.61 2.19 -18.21
CA TYR A 193 2.19 1.72 -16.90
C TYR A 193 3.35 1.19 -16.06
N ASP A 194 4.18 0.38 -16.70
CA ASP A 194 5.35 -0.26 -16.10
C ASP A 194 6.41 0.74 -15.63
N GLN A 195 6.61 1.80 -16.41
CA GLN A 195 7.57 2.87 -16.10
C GLN A 195 7.03 3.72 -14.95
N MET A 196 5.75 4.07 -15.00
CA MET A 196 5.07 4.81 -13.95
C MET A 196 5.13 4.07 -12.62
N LEU A 197 4.76 2.78 -12.58
CA LEU A 197 4.88 1.92 -11.40
C LEU A 197 6.31 1.83 -10.85
N THR A 198 7.32 1.80 -11.72
CA THR A 198 8.73 1.75 -11.30
C THR A 198 9.16 3.06 -10.65
N VAL A 199 8.84 4.21 -11.28
CA VAL A 199 9.11 5.55 -10.75
C VAL A 199 8.39 5.78 -9.41
N THR A 200 7.23 5.17 -9.27
CA THR A 200 6.31 5.25 -8.13
C THR A 200 6.75 4.38 -6.93
N SER A 201 7.19 3.16 -7.19
CA SER A 201 7.59 2.18 -6.18
C SER A 201 8.99 2.43 -5.58
N VAL A 202 9.92 3.02 -6.34
CA VAL A 202 11.29 3.31 -5.86
C VAL A 202 11.30 4.25 -4.65
N PRO A 203 10.62 5.42 -4.68
CA PRO A 203 10.57 6.32 -3.53
C PRO A 203 9.87 5.71 -2.32
N VAL A 204 8.82 4.90 -2.55
CA VAL A 204 8.12 4.18 -1.48
C VAL A 204 9.06 3.17 -0.82
N ALA A 205 9.78 2.36 -1.59
CA ALA A 205 10.72 1.39 -1.08
C ALA A 205 11.90 2.04 -0.35
N VAL A 206 12.45 3.14 -0.89
CA VAL A 206 13.49 3.95 -0.22
C VAL A 206 12.95 4.51 1.09
N GLY A 207 11.74 5.04 1.10
CA GLY A 207 11.10 5.59 2.29
C GLY A 207 10.85 4.54 3.38
N VAL A 208 10.33 3.37 3.01
CA VAL A 208 10.09 2.25 3.92
C VAL A 208 11.41 1.67 4.45
N SER A 209 12.44 1.57 3.59
CA SER A 209 13.77 1.09 3.97
C SER A 209 14.47 2.06 4.92
N ALA A 210 14.42 3.36 4.64
CA ALA A 210 14.97 4.40 5.51
C ALA A 210 14.26 4.43 6.87
N ALA A 211 12.93 4.31 6.89
CA ALA A 211 12.15 4.20 8.12
C ALA A 211 12.51 2.92 8.92
N GLY A 212 12.72 1.80 8.24
CA GLY A 212 13.11 0.52 8.85
C GLY A 212 14.52 0.56 9.46
N LEU A 213 15.52 1.04 8.71
CA LEU A 213 16.90 1.19 9.17
C LEU A 213 17.03 2.19 10.32
N TYR A 214 16.25 3.27 10.30
CA TYR A 214 16.26 4.23 11.37
C TYR A 214 15.59 3.70 12.66
N GLY A 215 14.51 2.92 12.52
CA GLY A 215 13.88 2.21 13.64
C GLY A 215 14.84 1.25 14.33
N LEU A 216 15.71 0.57 13.56
CA LEU A 216 16.80 -0.25 14.08
C LEU A 216 17.84 0.57 14.84
N TRP A 217 18.29 1.69 14.26
CA TRP A 217 19.27 2.57 14.88
C TRP A 217 18.80 3.15 16.22
N LEU A 218 17.53 3.56 16.31
CA LEU A 218 16.91 4.00 17.57
C LEU A 218 16.82 2.87 18.60
N GLY A 219 16.53 1.64 18.16
CA GLY A 219 16.52 0.46 19.02
C GLY A 219 17.91 0.17 19.60
N TRP A 220 18.95 0.28 18.78
CA TRP A 220 20.34 0.06 19.18
C TRP A 220 20.88 1.14 20.12
N ARG A 221 20.50 2.40 19.94
CA ARG A 221 20.91 3.50 20.85
C ARG A 221 20.26 3.47 22.23
N ARG A 222 19.15 2.73 22.39
CA ARG A 222 18.40 2.64 23.66
C ARG A 222 18.69 1.34 24.43
N SER A 223 19.57 0.50 23.90
CA SER A 223 20.08 -0.74 24.52
C SER A 223 21.52 -0.57 24.95
#